data_AF-A0A183J286-F1
#
_entry.id   AF-A0A183J286-F1
#
_cell.length_a   1.000
_cell.length_b   1.000
_cell.length_c   1.000
_cell.angle_alpha   90.00
_cell.angle_beta   90.00
_cell.angle_gamma   90.00
#
_symmetry.space_group_name_H-M   'P 1'
#
loop_
_entity.id
_entity.type
_entity.pdbx_description
1 polymer ?
#
loop_
_entity_poly.entity_id
_entity_poly.type
_entity_poly.pdbx_seq_one_letter_code
_entity_poly.pdbx_strand_id
1 'polypeptide(L)'
;MGKEFSAVEPDLRVLLRKAVKKDSTTKTKGLKELQKAIMQRNGAAVSCVWKLWPRIYKKLCLDEDFKVREVSHRLCRELLSRHPDPKNAITSVAYLLFLVEHDPYSVCSDVSTGIIAEHLPGDRRLELMNSCSAEVFEVS
;
A
#
# COMPACT_ATOMS: atom_id res chain seq x y z
N MET A 1 -0.47 -17.45 -7.29
CA MET A 1 -0.68 -16.92 -5.92
C MET A 1 -0.34 -18.05 -4.97
N GLY A 2 0.90 -18.08 -4.46
CA GLY A 2 1.52 -19.23 -3.79
C GLY A 2 1.41 -19.20 -2.26
N LYS A 3 2.23 -20.04 -1.59
CA LYS A 3 2.29 -20.32 -0.14
C LYS A 3 2.18 -19.10 0.79
N GLU A 4 2.58 -17.91 0.37
CA GLU A 4 2.44 -16.68 1.17
C GLU A 4 0.98 -16.32 1.46
N PHE A 5 0.08 -16.65 0.54
CA PHE A 5 -1.34 -16.42 0.73
C PHE A 5 -1.90 -17.31 1.86
N SER A 6 -1.34 -18.49 2.15
CA SER A 6 -1.90 -19.35 3.21
C SER A 6 -1.62 -18.87 4.64
N ALA A 7 -0.62 -18.00 4.83
CA ALA A 7 -0.28 -17.42 6.13
C ALA A 7 -1.18 -16.22 6.53
N VAL A 8 -1.98 -15.70 5.59
CA VAL A 8 -2.96 -14.64 5.85
C VAL A 8 -4.26 -15.27 6.35
N GLU A 9 -4.85 -14.65 7.37
CA GLU A 9 -6.11 -15.11 7.96
C GLU A 9 -7.22 -15.27 6.89
N PRO A 10 -8.10 -16.29 7.02
CA PRO A 10 -9.14 -16.57 6.03
C PRO A 10 -10.01 -15.37 5.62
N ASP A 11 -10.45 -14.56 6.58
CA ASP A 11 -11.29 -13.38 6.36
C ASP A 11 -10.52 -12.26 5.63
N LEU A 12 -9.29 -11.96 6.06
CA LEU A 12 -8.40 -10.99 5.40
C LEU A 12 -8.12 -11.40 3.94
N ARG A 13 -7.96 -12.69 3.66
CA ARG A 13 -7.82 -13.20 2.28
C ARG A 13 -9.03 -12.91 1.41
N VAL A 14 -10.23 -13.07 1.95
CA VAL A 14 -11.48 -12.76 1.24
C VAL A 14 -11.53 -11.27 0.89
N LEU A 15 -11.18 -10.41 1.85
CA LEU A 15 -11.16 -8.96 1.66
C LEU A 15 -10.09 -8.52 0.65
N LEU A 16 -8.89 -9.11 0.70
CA LEU A 16 -7.83 -8.88 -0.30
C LEU A 16 -8.28 -9.27 -1.71
N ARG A 17 -8.98 -10.40 -1.87
CA ARG A 17 -9.54 -10.81 -3.18
C ARG A 17 -10.61 -9.86 -3.69
N LYS A 18 -11.41 -9.29 -2.78
CA LYS A 18 -12.44 -8.30 -3.11
C LYS A 18 -11.81 -6.97 -3.55
N ALA A 19 -10.75 -6.54 -2.88
CA ALA A 19 -10.00 -5.32 -3.18
C ALA A 19 -9.35 -5.32 -4.58
N VAL A 20 -9.12 -6.49 -5.19
CA VAL A 20 -8.50 -6.62 -6.53
C VAL A 20 -9.48 -7.06 -7.63
N LYS A 21 -10.80 -6.96 -7.39
CA LYS A 21 -11.82 -7.20 -8.43
C LYS A 21 -11.76 -6.13 -9.51
N LYS A 22 -12.43 -6.34 -10.65
CA LYS A 22 -12.43 -5.36 -11.76
C LYS A 22 -13.25 -4.11 -11.45
N ASP A 23 -14.41 -4.28 -10.82
CA ASP A 23 -15.37 -3.21 -10.51
C ASP A 23 -14.92 -2.28 -9.36
N SER A 24 -14.88 -0.97 -9.61
CA SER A 24 -14.35 0.04 -8.68
C SER A 24 -15.17 0.16 -7.38
N THR A 25 -16.49 -0.03 -7.45
CA THR A 25 -17.36 -0.04 -6.25
C THR A 25 -16.99 -1.20 -5.33
N THR A 26 -16.79 -2.38 -5.91
CA THR A 26 -16.39 -3.60 -5.21
C THR A 26 -14.98 -3.47 -4.63
N LYS A 27 -14.02 -2.92 -5.39
CA LYS A 27 -12.66 -2.62 -4.90
C LYS A 27 -12.72 -1.71 -3.68
N THR A 28 -13.39 -0.56 -3.80
CA THR A 28 -13.50 0.44 -2.74
C THR A 28 -14.12 -0.14 -1.48
N LYS A 29 -15.21 -0.91 -1.62
CA LYS A 29 -15.86 -1.59 -0.48
C LYS A 29 -14.92 -2.60 0.17
N GLY A 30 -14.23 -3.41 -0.63
CA GLY A 30 -13.25 -4.39 -0.14
C GLY A 30 -12.08 -3.75 0.61
N LEU A 31 -11.54 -2.65 0.08
CA LEU A 31 -10.46 -1.90 0.72
C LEU A 31 -10.87 -1.28 2.06
N LYS A 32 -12.06 -0.68 2.13
CA LYS A 32 -12.58 -0.11 3.39
C LYS A 32 -12.86 -1.18 4.44
N GLU A 33 -13.43 -2.32 4.04
CA GLU A 33 -13.63 -3.45 4.94
C GLU A 33 -12.29 -4.03 5.43
N LEU A 34 -11.31 -4.14 4.53
CA LEU A 34 -9.95 -4.58 4.88
C LEU A 34 -9.29 -3.63 5.87
N GLN A 35 -9.39 -2.31 5.66
CA GLN A 35 -8.88 -1.31 6.59
C GLN A 35 -9.47 -1.47 7.99
N LYS A 36 -10.79 -1.61 8.10
CA LYS A 36 -11.46 -1.86 9.38
C LYS A 36 -10.97 -3.15 10.06
N ALA A 37 -10.77 -4.21 9.29
CA ALA A 37 -10.25 -5.46 9.82
C ALA A 37 -8.80 -5.32 10.33
N ILE A 38 -7.94 -4.63 9.59
CA ILE A 38 -6.54 -4.37 9.96
C ILE A 38 -6.42 -3.58 11.28
N MET A 39 -7.29 -2.61 11.53
CA MET A 39 -7.30 -1.85 12.79
C MET A 39 -7.46 -2.78 14.01
N GLN A 40 -8.17 -3.90 13.86
CA GLN A 40 -8.45 -4.88 14.90
C GLN A 40 -7.39 -6.00 15.00
N ARG A 41 -6.30 -5.94 14.23
CA ARG A 41 -5.30 -7.00 14.14
C ARG A 41 -3.95 -6.58 14.68
N ASN A 42 -3.20 -7.54 15.23
CA ASN A 42 -1.86 -7.28 15.76
C ASN A 42 -0.82 -7.11 14.63
N GLY A 43 0.40 -6.69 15.00
CA GLY A 43 1.48 -6.48 14.04
C GLY A 43 1.88 -7.73 13.25
N ALA A 44 1.71 -8.94 13.80
CA ALA A 44 2.02 -10.19 13.09
C ALA A 44 1.07 -10.43 11.91
N ALA A 45 -0.23 -10.26 12.14
CA ALA A 45 -1.24 -10.35 11.07
C ALA A 45 -1.03 -9.25 10.01
N VAL A 46 -0.70 -8.03 10.44
CA VAL A 46 -0.35 -6.92 9.54
C VAL A 46 0.86 -7.26 8.68
N SER A 47 1.91 -7.85 9.25
CA SER A 47 3.10 -8.29 8.52
C SER A 47 2.77 -9.38 7.49
N CYS A 48 1.89 -10.33 7.83
CA CYS A 48 1.41 -11.32 6.86
C CYS A 48 0.69 -10.67 5.67
N VAL A 49 -0.15 -9.66 5.89
CA VAL A 49 -0.80 -8.91 4.81
C VAL A 49 0.22 -8.09 4.02
N TRP A 50 1.19 -7.47 4.71
CA TRP A 50 2.24 -6.66 4.08
C TRP A 50 3.05 -7.44 3.06
N LYS A 51 3.36 -8.73 3.29
CA LYS A 51 4.08 -9.57 2.31
C LYS A 51 3.43 -9.59 0.91
N LEU A 52 2.11 -9.46 0.84
CA LEU A 52 1.36 -9.43 -0.42
C LEU A 52 1.06 -8.00 -0.90
N TRP A 53 1.09 -7.04 0.03
CA TRP A 53 0.59 -5.69 -0.17
C TRP A 53 1.33 -4.93 -1.28
N PRO A 54 2.67 -4.88 -1.38
CA PRO A 54 3.36 -4.13 -2.44
C PRO A 54 2.88 -4.49 -3.85
N ARG A 55 2.70 -5.79 -4.12
CA ARG A 55 2.22 -6.28 -5.42
C ARG A 55 0.77 -5.88 -5.71
N ILE A 56 -0.06 -5.83 -4.69
CA ILE A 56 -1.47 -5.42 -4.79
C ILE A 56 -1.53 -3.89 -4.96
N TYR A 57 -0.81 -3.17 -4.11
CA TYR A 57 -0.74 -1.72 -4.07
C TYR A 57 -0.25 -1.15 -5.40
N LYS A 58 0.77 -1.74 -6.04
CA LYS A 58 1.25 -1.35 -7.39
C LYS A 58 0.12 -1.24 -8.43
N LYS A 59 -0.94 -2.05 -8.30
CA LYS A 59 -2.09 -2.01 -9.22
C LYS A 59 -3.14 -0.99 -8.80
N LEU A 60 -3.35 -0.83 -7.49
CA LEU A 60 -4.44 -0.01 -6.95
C LEU A 60 -4.05 1.46 -6.79
N CYS A 61 -2.78 1.77 -6.60
CA CYS A 61 -2.30 3.14 -6.46
C CYS A 61 -2.29 3.92 -7.79
N LEU A 62 -2.55 3.24 -8.92
CA LEU A 62 -2.66 3.82 -10.26
C LEU A 62 -4.02 3.47 -10.92
N ASP A 63 -5.02 3.12 -10.10
CA ASP A 63 -6.36 2.79 -10.59
C ASP A 63 -7.00 3.99 -11.32
N GLU A 64 -7.81 3.73 -12.35
CA GLU A 64 -8.51 4.80 -13.10
C GLU A 64 -9.44 5.60 -12.19
N ASP A 65 -10.08 4.93 -11.21
CA ASP A 65 -10.93 5.58 -10.22
C ASP A 65 -10.09 6.14 -9.06
N PHE A 66 -10.04 7.46 -8.93
CA PHE A 66 -9.30 8.13 -7.86
C PHE A 66 -9.78 7.73 -6.46
N LYS A 67 -11.04 7.27 -6.31
CA LYS A 67 -11.53 6.80 -5.02
C LYS A 67 -10.90 5.47 -4.62
N VAL A 68 -10.63 4.60 -5.58
CA VAL A 68 -9.86 3.37 -5.34
C VAL A 68 -8.43 3.74 -4.93
N ARG A 69 -7.80 4.69 -5.63
CA ARG A 69 -6.44 5.18 -5.28
C ARG A 69 -6.40 5.74 -3.86
N GLU A 70 -7.28 6.69 -3.54
CA GLU A 70 -7.37 7.32 -2.21
C GLU A 70 -7.48 6.27 -1.08
N VAL A 71 -8.43 5.34 -1.18
CA VAL A 71 -8.62 4.32 -0.13
C VAL A 71 -7.41 3.37 -0.07
N SER A 72 -6.75 3.10 -1.19
CA SER A 72 -5.54 2.30 -1.23
C SER A 72 -4.37 2.98 -0.50
N HIS A 73 -4.17 4.28 -0.71
CA HIS A 73 -3.16 5.05 0.03
C HIS A 73 -3.46 5.06 1.54
N ARG A 74 -4.73 5.26 1.93
CA ARG A 74 -5.14 5.22 3.35
C ARG A 74 -4.91 3.85 3.98
N LEU A 75 -5.19 2.76 3.26
CA LEU A 75 -4.89 1.41 3.74
C LEU A 75 -3.38 1.16 3.81
N CYS A 76 -2.60 1.66 2.85
CA CYS A 76 -1.13 1.57 2.88
C CYS A 76 -0.57 2.26 4.14
N ARG A 77 -1.05 3.46 4.44
CA ARG A 77 -0.71 4.18 5.68
C ARG A 77 -1.05 3.38 6.92
N GLU A 78 -2.27 2.87 7.01
CA GLU A 78 -2.72 2.07 8.16
C GLU A 78 -1.86 0.82 8.37
N LEU A 79 -1.54 0.11 7.29
CA LEU A 79 -0.67 -1.06 7.35
C LEU A 79 0.75 -0.68 7.82
N LEU A 80 1.31 0.43 7.35
CA LEU A 80 2.62 0.91 7.78
C LEU A 80 2.63 1.31 9.26
N SER A 81 1.72 2.18 9.70
CA SER A 81 1.66 2.62 11.10
C SER A 81 1.45 1.46 12.09
N ARG A 82 0.92 0.32 11.61
CA ARG A 82 0.69 -0.89 12.40
C ARG A 82 1.73 -1.99 12.20
N HIS A 83 2.63 -1.86 11.23
CA HIS A 83 3.67 -2.85 10.96
C HIS A 83 4.68 -2.85 12.12
N PRO A 84 5.18 -4.02 12.56
CA PRO A 84 6.19 -4.07 13.64
C PRO A 84 7.52 -3.41 13.26
N ASP A 85 7.79 -3.27 11.97
CA ASP A 85 8.98 -2.61 11.42
C ASP A 85 8.60 -1.75 10.20
N PRO A 86 8.03 -0.54 10.41
CA PRO A 86 7.55 0.30 9.32
C PRO A 86 8.69 0.86 8.47
N LYS A 87 9.85 1.09 9.09
CA LYS A 87 11.05 1.64 8.44
C LYS A 87 11.54 0.74 7.32
N ASN A 88 11.60 -0.57 7.55
CA ASN A 88 11.99 -1.50 6.50
C ASN A 88 10.82 -1.89 5.59
N ALA A 89 9.59 -1.93 6.11
CA ALA A 89 8.42 -2.26 5.30
C ALA A 89 8.21 -1.28 4.14
N ILE A 90 8.32 0.03 4.39
CA ILE A 90 8.05 1.08 3.41
C ILE A 90 8.97 1.03 2.18
N THR A 91 10.18 0.46 2.29
CA THR A 91 11.13 0.39 1.17
C THR A 91 10.52 -0.32 -0.04
N SER A 92 9.71 -1.35 0.19
CA SER A 92 9.02 -2.14 -0.85
C SER A 92 7.93 -1.38 -1.62
N VAL A 93 7.51 -0.20 -1.15
CA VAL A 93 6.49 0.64 -1.79
C VAL A 93 6.93 2.10 -1.97
N ALA A 94 8.15 2.46 -1.58
CA ALA A 94 8.63 3.85 -1.57
C ALA A 94 8.58 4.47 -2.98
N TYR A 95 9.03 3.75 -4.01
CA TYR A 95 8.96 4.22 -5.40
C TYR A 95 7.53 4.54 -5.85
N LEU A 96 6.54 3.74 -5.43
CA LEU A 96 5.12 4.00 -5.73
C LEU A 96 4.62 5.23 -4.99
N LEU A 97 5.04 5.45 -3.75
CA LEU A 97 4.67 6.62 -2.97
C LEU A 97 5.24 7.91 -3.58
N PHE A 98 6.49 7.88 -4.05
CA PHE A 98 7.09 9.02 -4.76
C PHE A 98 6.38 9.31 -6.08
N LEU A 99 5.98 8.28 -6.83
CA LEU A 99 5.21 8.45 -8.06
C LEU A 99 3.85 9.14 -7.80
N VAL A 100 3.12 8.69 -6.79
CA VAL A 100 1.74 9.16 -6.50
C VAL A 100 1.69 10.42 -5.62
N GLU A 101 2.83 10.90 -5.11
CA GLU A 101 2.97 12.24 -4.53
C GLU A 101 2.62 13.35 -5.54
N HIS A 102 2.68 13.03 -6.84
CA HIS A 102 2.31 13.89 -7.95
C HIS A 102 0.96 13.50 -8.61
N ASP A 103 0.08 12.78 -7.89
CA ASP A 103 -1.26 12.46 -8.39
C ASP A 103 -2.05 13.73 -8.73
N PRO A 104 -2.76 13.80 -9.88
CA PRO A 104 -3.55 14.98 -10.25
C PRO A 104 -4.71 15.29 -9.29
N TYR A 105 -5.13 14.31 -8.47
CA TYR A 105 -6.15 14.51 -7.44
C TYR A 105 -5.47 14.74 -6.09
N SER A 106 -5.64 15.95 -5.55
CA SER A 106 -5.01 16.34 -4.27
C SER A 106 -5.30 15.38 -3.12
N VAL A 107 -6.51 14.84 -3.06
CA VAL A 107 -6.90 13.85 -2.03
C VAL A 107 -6.04 12.58 -2.05
N CYS A 108 -5.41 12.23 -3.17
CA CYS A 108 -4.51 11.10 -3.29
C CYS A 108 -3.06 11.51 -2.96
N SER A 109 -2.59 12.60 -3.56
CA SER A 109 -1.24 13.11 -3.32
C SER A 109 -1.03 13.48 -1.85
N ASP A 110 -1.99 14.16 -1.21
CA ASP A 110 -1.92 14.55 0.20
C ASP A 110 -1.73 13.34 1.13
N VAL A 111 -2.39 12.22 0.84
CA VAL A 111 -2.25 10.99 1.63
C VAL A 111 -0.85 10.41 1.43
N SER A 112 -0.33 10.37 0.20
CA SER A 112 1.02 9.88 -0.09
C SER A 112 2.10 10.74 0.56
N THR A 113 2.00 12.07 0.43
CA THR A 113 2.88 13.04 1.08
C THR A 113 2.89 12.84 2.59
N GLY A 114 1.72 12.61 3.18
CA GLY A 114 1.59 12.29 4.61
C GLY A 114 2.32 11.00 5.02
N ILE A 115 2.23 9.94 4.22
CA ILE A 115 2.94 8.67 4.47
C ILE A 115 4.45 8.88 4.40
N ILE A 116 4.93 9.60 3.38
CA ILE A 116 6.35 9.87 3.18
C ILE A 116 6.89 10.70 4.36
N ALA A 117 6.18 11.76 4.75
CA ALA A 117 6.56 12.58 5.90
C ALA A 117 6.58 11.79 7.22
N GLU A 118 5.64 10.86 7.42
CA GLU A 118 5.53 10.04 8.63
C GLU A 118 6.63 8.97 8.72
N HIS A 119 6.99 8.34 7.60
CA HIS A 119 7.81 7.13 7.62
C HIS A 119 9.19 7.27 6.98
N LEU A 120 9.45 8.33 6.19
CA LEU A 120 10.73 8.62 5.53
C LEU A 120 11.28 10.02 5.88
N PRO A 121 11.46 10.36 7.17
CA PRO A 121 12.01 11.66 7.55
C PRO A 121 13.51 11.79 7.20
N GLY A 122 13.95 13.02 6.95
CA GLY A 122 15.35 13.38 6.72
C GLY A 122 15.93 12.77 5.44
N ASP A 123 17.19 12.35 5.51
CA ASP A 123 17.96 11.88 4.35
C ASP A 123 17.47 10.55 3.78
N ARG A 124 16.65 9.79 4.54
CA ARG A 124 16.12 8.49 4.12
C ARG A 124 15.27 8.57 2.86
N ARG A 125 14.57 9.69 2.63
CA ARG A 125 13.84 9.93 1.38
C ARG A 125 14.82 9.96 0.20
N LEU A 126 15.92 10.70 0.33
CA LEU A 126 16.95 10.83 -0.71
C LEU A 126 17.66 9.51 -0.98
N GLU A 127 18.03 8.78 0.08
CA GLU A 127 18.61 7.43 -0.02
C GLU A 127 17.70 6.49 -0.81
N LEU A 128 16.41 6.46 -0.47
CA LEU A 128 15.46 5.58 -1.16
C LEU A 128 15.21 6.02 -2.59
N MET A 129 15.04 7.32 -2.87
CA MET A 129 14.90 7.82 -4.25
C MET A 129 16.09 7.40 -5.12
N ASN A 130 17.31 7.49 -4.61
CA ASN A 130 18.51 7.03 -5.32
C ASN A 130 18.48 5.52 -5.56
N SER A 131 18.07 4.72 -4.56
CA SER A 131 17.95 3.27 -4.72
C SER A 131 16.84 2.84 -5.68
N CYS A 132 15.74 3.62 -5.75
CA CYS A 132 14.60 3.35 -6.63
C CYS A 132 14.88 3.72 -8.10
N SER A 133 15.96 4.45 -8.40
CA SER A 133 16.30 4.82 -9.78
C SER A 133 16.48 3.62 -10.71
N ALA A 134 16.94 2.47 -10.20
CA ALA A 134 17.00 1.23 -11.00
C ALA A 134 15.61 0.68 -11.38
N GLU A 135 14.63 0.75 -10.47
CA GLU A 135 13.28 0.20 -10.69
C GLU A 135 12.39 1.09 -11.58
N VAL A 136 12.67 2.41 -11.62
CA VAL A 136 11.92 3.36 -12.47
C VAL A 136 12.34 3.28 -13.94
N PHE A 137 13.59 2.92 -14.20
CA PHE A 137 14.16 2.90 -15.56
C PHE A 137 14.40 1.50 -16.14
N GLU A 138 14.35 0.42 -15.35
CA GLU A 138 14.32 -0.95 -15.89
C GLU A 138 12.90 -1.36 -16.32
N VAL A 139 12.55 -1.00 -17.55
CA VAL A 139 11.50 -1.68 -18.32
C VAL A 139 12.20 -2.70 -19.22
N SER A 140 12.19 -3.97 -18.81
CA SER A 140 12.54 -5.11 -19.68
C SER A 140 11.28 -5.83 -20.14
#